data_AF-A0AAP9WAM7-F1
#
_entry.id   AF-A0AAP9WAM7-F1
#
_cell.length_a   1.000
_cell.length_b   1.000
_cell.length_c   1.000
_cell.angle_alpha   90.00
_cell.angle_beta   90.00
_cell.angle_gamma   90.00
#
_symmetry.space_group_name_H-M   'P 1'
#
loop_
_entity.id
_entity.type
_entity.pdbx_description
1 polymer ?
#
loop_
_entity_poly.entity_id
_entity_poly.type
_entity_poly.pdbx_seq_one_letter_code
_entity_poly.pdbx_strand_id
1 'polypeptide(L)'
;MSLKEYLSSIPPNEYRNVFKDSFPYLIEEGYLEALAGGSFETFHQKIYQLGSYPRGIGLGIAVMAQTNVAGRILKFVSDGFLNENTIHKIFQKEEAIQIGIKLLNDISLGKNIVSMGVSETGWKGRISNILTNYRIENERIILNLSKSFLTNGANCSGFLIVAKSPSETFDIIYLPRDSEGLDLEIFDLEYAKEATHCRLKGNDLSLPLKNLIFLNYQNFAPDIHLSEMLSASALFCGYVDLIVKTLLKEKKDIDPRIAGKILDIQQLLYSKILEISRKKDRNPDFRMEEVHPYGYETALDLIYSWFTDLVSGVELSNMFPDIGLFYSIHPGKTPIYQKNILKKIRALR
;
A
#
# COMPACT_ATOMS: atom_id res chain seq x y z
N MET A 1 -27.00 -4.98 -1.68
CA MET A 1 -26.50 -3.58 -1.72
C MET A 1 -25.07 -3.67 -2.20
N SER A 2 -24.71 -3.00 -3.28
CA SER A 2 -23.33 -2.98 -3.79
C SER A 2 -22.41 -2.16 -2.89
N LEU A 3 -21.09 -2.34 -3.04
CA LEU A 3 -20.08 -1.52 -2.36
C LEU A 3 -20.28 -0.04 -2.65
N LYS A 4 -20.57 0.33 -3.91
CA LYS A 4 -20.80 1.72 -4.29
C LYS A 4 -22.02 2.32 -3.56
N GLU A 5 -23.11 1.58 -3.48
CA GLU A 5 -24.32 2.00 -2.75
C GLU A 5 -24.02 2.15 -1.25
N TYR A 6 -23.30 1.19 -0.67
CA TYR A 6 -22.88 1.26 0.72
C TYR A 6 -22.04 2.51 1.00
N LEU A 7 -20.97 2.74 0.24
CA LEU A 7 -20.10 3.91 0.43
C LEU A 7 -20.83 5.24 0.26
N SER A 8 -21.83 5.28 -0.64
CA SER A 8 -22.68 6.46 -0.83
C SER A 8 -23.61 6.73 0.35
N SER A 9 -23.94 5.70 1.14
CA SER A 9 -24.83 5.82 2.31
C SER A 9 -24.13 6.32 3.57
N ILE A 10 -22.79 6.35 3.58
CA ILE A 10 -22.00 6.68 4.78
C ILE A 10 -22.02 8.19 5.04
N PRO A 11 -22.41 8.64 6.26
CA PRO A 11 -22.45 10.06 6.63
C PRO A 11 -21.10 10.76 6.39
N PRO A 12 -21.04 12.00 5.86
CA PRO A 12 -19.81 12.69 5.49
C PRO A 12 -18.68 12.66 6.54
N ASN A 13 -19.05 12.78 7.82
CA ASN A 13 -18.11 12.82 8.95
C ASN A 13 -17.60 11.45 9.41
N GLU A 14 -18.21 10.35 8.93
CA GLU A 14 -17.78 8.99 9.25
C GLU A 14 -16.77 8.51 8.21
N TYR A 15 -15.50 8.36 8.63
CA TYR A 15 -14.42 7.81 7.79
C TYR A 15 -13.64 6.71 8.52
N ARG A 16 -13.55 6.78 9.86
CA ARG A 16 -12.62 5.98 10.66
C ARG A 16 -12.90 4.48 10.64
N ASN A 17 -14.15 4.07 10.45
CA ASN A 17 -14.53 2.65 10.38
C ASN A 17 -14.84 2.18 8.97
N VAL A 18 -14.81 3.07 7.95
CA VAL A 18 -15.30 2.77 6.60
C VAL A 18 -14.60 1.55 6.00
N PHE A 19 -13.28 1.44 6.10
CA PHE A 19 -12.57 0.28 5.57
C PHE A 19 -13.01 -1.03 6.23
N LYS A 20 -13.08 -1.05 7.57
CA LYS A 20 -13.48 -2.21 8.35
C LYS A 20 -14.93 -2.62 8.04
N ASP A 21 -15.83 -1.66 8.00
CA ASP A 21 -17.26 -1.90 7.82
C ASP A 21 -17.59 -2.21 6.34
N SER A 22 -16.70 -1.90 5.41
CA SER A 22 -16.81 -2.28 3.99
C SER A 22 -16.52 -3.75 3.72
N PHE A 23 -15.97 -4.51 4.68
CA PHE A 23 -15.51 -5.88 4.41
C PHE A 23 -16.55 -6.83 3.80
N PRO A 24 -17.81 -6.88 4.26
CA PRO A 24 -18.82 -7.74 3.64
C PRO A 24 -18.95 -7.50 2.12
N TYR A 25 -18.95 -6.22 1.72
CA TYR A 25 -19.07 -5.81 0.31
C TYR A 25 -17.77 -6.03 -0.47
N LEU A 26 -16.62 -5.77 0.15
CA LEU A 26 -15.32 -6.04 -0.45
C LEU A 26 -15.11 -7.54 -0.73
N ILE A 27 -15.58 -8.41 0.16
CA ILE A 27 -15.54 -9.87 -0.03
C ILE A 27 -16.50 -10.30 -1.13
N GLU A 28 -17.76 -9.86 -1.06
CA GLU A 28 -18.79 -10.19 -2.07
C GLU A 28 -18.37 -9.76 -3.48
N GLU A 29 -17.77 -8.58 -3.61
CA GLU A 29 -17.26 -8.07 -4.87
C GLU A 29 -15.81 -8.50 -5.17
N GLY A 30 -15.19 -9.37 -4.38
CA GLY A 30 -13.90 -10.00 -4.72
C GLY A 30 -12.67 -9.09 -4.67
N TYR A 31 -12.68 -8.00 -3.89
CA TYR A 31 -11.53 -7.09 -3.75
C TYR A 31 -10.33 -7.70 -3.02
N LEU A 32 -10.56 -8.74 -2.23
CA LEU A 32 -9.54 -9.42 -1.43
C LEU A 32 -9.07 -10.75 -2.06
N GLU A 33 -9.59 -11.13 -3.23
CA GLU A 33 -9.28 -12.41 -3.87
C GLU A 33 -7.77 -12.60 -4.15
N ALA A 34 -7.06 -11.52 -4.48
CA ALA A 34 -5.61 -11.58 -4.73
C ALA A 34 -4.80 -12.06 -3.51
N LEU A 35 -5.30 -11.83 -2.28
CA LEU A 35 -4.71 -12.38 -1.06
C LEU A 35 -4.82 -13.91 -1.01
N ALA A 36 -5.93 -14.45 -1.52
CA ALA A 36 -6.23 -15.88 -1.57
C ALA A 36 -5.76 -16.57 -2.86
N GLY A 37 -4.86 -15.94 -3.63
CA GLY A 37 -4.33 -16.50 -4.88
C GLY A 37 -5.11 -16.15 -6.15
N GLY A 38 -6.06 -15.22 -6.06
CA GLY A 38 -6.72 -14.61 -7.21
C GLY A 38 -5.79 -13.75 -8.07
N SER A 39 -6.31 -13.28 -9.21
CA SER A 39 -5.57 -12.53 -10.22
C SER A 39 -5.26 -11.09 -9.80
N PHE A 40 -4.01 -10.68 -10.01
CA PHE A 40 -3.55 -9.31 -9.84
C PHE A 40 -4.10 -8.37 -10.92
N GLU A 41 -4.35 -8.87 -12.13
CA GLU A 41 -5.09 -8.12 -13.16
C GLU A 41 -6.51 -7.78 -12.68
N THR A 42 -7.23 -8.78 -12.16
CA THR A 42 -8.59 -8.59 -11.64
C THR A 42 -8.58 -7.63 -10.45
N PHE A 43 -7.60 -7.75 -9.57
CA PHE A 43 -7.39 -6.81 -8.47
C PHE A 43 -7.22 -5.36 -8.98
N HIS A 44 -6.38 -5.11 -9.98
CA HIS A 44 -6.20 -3.76 -10.51
C HIS A 44 -7.40 -3.22 -11.28
N GLN A 45 -8.20 -4.07 -11.92
CA GLN A 45 -9.48 -3.65 -12.51
C GLN A 45 -10.44 -3.14 -11.42
N LYS A 46 -10.49 -3.83 -10.29
CA LYS A 46 -11.30 -3.42 -9.12
C LYS A 46 -10.76 -2.14 -8.46
N ILE A 47 -9.44 -2.03 -8.28
CA ILE A 47 -8.81 -0.80 -7.76
C ILE A 47 -9.08 0.40 -8.68
N TYR A 48 -9.06 0.21 -9.99
CA TYR A 48 -9.49 1.24 -10.95
C TYR A 48 -10.95 1.67 -10.71
N GLN A 49 -11.86 0.72 -10.53
CA GLN A 49 -13.28 1.05 -10.27
C GLN A 49 -13.46 1.89 -9.00
N LEU A 50 -12.74 1.55 -7.91
CA LEU A 50 -12.75 2.33 -6.66
C LEU A 50 -12.37 3.78 -6.85
N GLY A 51 -11.48 4.10 -7.80
CA GLY A 51 -11.11 5.49 -8.07
C GLY A 51 -12.32 6.37 -8.41
N SER A 52 -13.42 5.79 -8.89
CA SER A 52 -14.65 6.50 -9.24
C SER A 52 -15.76 6.47 -8.18
N TYR A 53 -15.54 5.76 -7.06
CA TYR A 53 -16.56 5.60 -6.02
C TYR A 53 -16.47 6.73 -4.98
N PRO A 54 -17.59 7.12 -4.34
CA PRO A 54 -17.53 7.96 -3.14
C PRO A 54 -16.62 7.30 -2.10
N ARG A 55 -15.68 8.05 -1.51
CA ARG A 55 -14.69 7.52 -0.54
C ARG A 55 -13.79 6.41 -1.08
N GLY A 56 -13.83 6.18 -2.39
CA GLY A 56 -13.14 5.06 -3.01
C GLY A 56 -11.63 5.24 -3.05
N ILE A 57 -11.12 6.48 -2.95
CA ILE A 57 -9.68 6.73 -2.83
C ILE A 57 -9.14 6.21 -1.50
N GLY A 58 -9.73 6.64 -0.37
CA GLY A 58 -9.35 6.13 0.95
C GLY A 58 -9.50 4.62 1.06
N LEU A 59 -10.61 4.06 0.56
CA LEU A 59 -10.80 2.61 0.54
C LEU A 59 -9.77 1.89 -0.33
N GLY A 60 -9.45 2.43 -1.50
CA GLY A 60 -8.45 1.88 -2.42
C GLY A 60 -7.06 1.84 -1.80
N ILE A 61 -6.66 2.90 -1.08
CA ILE A 61 -5.40 2.93 -0.33
C ILE A 61 -5.39 1.88 0.79
N ALA A 62 -6.49 1.75 1.53
CA ALA A 62 -6.60 0.76 2.59
C ALA A 62 -6.47 -0.68 2.05
N VAL A 63 -7.18 -0.99 0.96
CA VAL A 63 -7.15 -2.31 0.32
C VAL A 63 -5.77 -2.59 -0.28
N MET A 64 -5.12 -1.63 -0.96
CA MET A 64 -3.79 -1.89 -1.54
C MET A 64 -2.71 -2.09 -0.49
N ALA A 65 -2.76 -1.37 0.65
CA ALA A 65 -1.82 -1.58 1.74
C ALA A 65 -1.97 -2.98 2.34
N GLN A 66 -3.21 -3.42 2.52
CA GLN A 66 -3.53 -4.77 2.99
C GLN A 66 -3.05 -5.84 2.00
N THR A 67 -3.29 -5.68 0.70
CA THR A 67 -2.99 -6.68 -0.34
C THR A 67 -1.51 -6.71 -0.73
N ASN A 68 -0.94 -5.57 -1.12
CA ASN A 68 0.40 -5.51 -1.71
C ASN A 68 1.50 -5.56 -0.66
N VAL A 69 1.25 -5.01 0.52
CA VAL A 69 2.29 -4.81 1.54
C VAL A 69 2.20 -5.89 2.60
N ALA A 70 1.16 -5.87 3.44
CA ALA A 70 1.00 -6.86 4.50
C ALA A 70 0.76 -8.26 3.92
N GLY A 71 -0.18 -8.37 2.99
CA GLY A 71 -0.58 -9.63 2.35
C GLY A 71 0.56 -10.34 1.63
N ARG A 72 1.44 -9.60 0.95
CA ARG A 72 2.59 -10.19 0.25
C ARG A 72 3.57 -10.86 1.21
N ILE A 73 3.87 -10.22 2.34
CA ILE A 73 4.71 -10.81 3.39
C ILE A 73 4.05 -12.03 4.00
N LEU A 74 2.77 -11.92 4.37
CA LEU A 74 2.05 -13.04 4.96
C LEU A 74 1.93 -14.24 4.00
N LYS A 75 1.81 -13.99 2.69
CA LYS A 75 1.86 -15.03 1.66
C LYS A 75 3.20 -15.75 1.65
N PHE A 76 4.32 -15.03 1.64
CA PHE A 76 5.64 -15.65 1.76
C PHE A 76 5.75 -16.55 2.99
N VAL A 77 5.34 -16.04 4.15
CA VAL A 77 5.40 -16.79 5.42
C VAL A 77 4.48 -18.02 5.37
N SER A 78 3.27 -17.87 4.85
CA SER A 78 2.29 -18.95 4.69
C SER A 78 2.76 -20.05 3.73
N ASP A 79 3.51 -19.68 2.69
CA ASP A 79 4.12 -20.61 1.73
C ASP A 79 5.39 -21.28 2.29
N GLY A 80 5.75 -21.01 3.55
CA GLY A 80 6.95 -21.52 4.22
C GLY A 80 8.25 -20.81 3.84
N PHE A 81 8.16 -19.72 3.07
CA PHE A 81 9.29 -18.91 2.66
C PHE A 81 9.57 -17.79 3.67
N LEU A 82 10.57 -18.00 4.52
CA LEU A 82 10.96 -17.08 5.60
C LEU A 82 12.25 -16.31 5.31
N ASN A 83 12.84 -16.53 4.13
CA ASN A 83 14.11 -15.97 3.68
C ASN A 83 15.30 -16.26 4.62
N GLU A 84 15.32 -17.47 5.19
CA GLU A 84 16.43 -17.98 5.99
C GLU A 84 17.68 -18.20 5.14
N ASN A 85 18.85 -18.15 5.80
CA ASN A 85 20.10 -18.60 5.22
C ASN A 85 20.86 -19.49 6.20
N THR A 86 22.12 -19.82 5.90
CA THR A 86 22.93 -20.70 6.74
C THR A 86 23.20 -20.13 8.14
N ILE A 87 23.17 -18.80 8.29
CA ILE A 87 23.56 -18.06 9.50
C ILE A 87 22.33 -17.50 10.23
N HIS A 88 21.35 -16.98 9.50
CA HIS A 88 20.15 -16.35 10.05
C HIS A 88 18.93 -17.24 9.85
N LYS A 89 18.38 -17.72 10.97
CA LYS A 89 17.27 -18.68 11.02
C LYS A 89 16.20 -18.23 12.00
N ILE A 90 14.97 -18.70 11.78
CA ILE A 90 13.84 -18.47 12.67
C ILE A 90 13.75 -19.64 13.67
N PHE A 91 13.94 -19.35 14.97
CA PHE A 91 14.06 -20.37 16.02
C PHE A 91 12.74 -21.11 16.35
N GLN A 92 11.59 -20.49 16.11
CA GLN A 92 10.25 -21.07 16.31
C GLN A 92 9.49 -21.02 14.99
N LYS A 93 10.06 -21.71 14.00
CA LYS A 93 9.68 -21.61 12.59
C LYS A 93 8.24 -22.04 12.36
N GLU A 94 7.84 -23.19 12.88
CA GLU A 94 6.51 -23.74 12.71
C GLU A 94 5.45 -22.79 13.26
N GLU A 95 5.65 -22.25 14.47
CA GLU A 95 4.74 -21.29 15.08
C GLU A 95 4.71 -19.95 14.33
N ALA A 96 5.84 -19.47 13.83
CA ALA A 96 5.91 -18.27 13.00
C ALA A 96 5.12 -18.44 11.69
N ILE A 97 5.24 -19.61 11.05
CA ILE A 97 4.44 -19.97 9.87
C ILE A 97 2.95 -20.01 10.22
N GLN A 98 2.56 -20.61 11.35
CA GLN A 98 1.17 -20.64 11.78
C GLN A 98 0.59 -19.25 12.05
N ILE A 99 1.39 -18.32 12.58
CA ILE A 99 1.00 -16.90 12.69
C ILE A 99 0.73 -16.33 11.30
N GLY A 100 1.64 -16.54 10.33
CA GLY A 100 1.48 -16.08 8.95
C GLY A 100 0.22 -16.63 8.27
N ILE A 101 0.00 -17.94 8.35
CA ILE A 101 -1.19 -18.63 7.80
C ILE A 101 -2.47 -18.04 8.39
N LYS A 102 -2.54 -17.94 9.73
CA LYS A 102 -3.72 -17.40 10.41
C LYS A 102 -4.00 -15.97 9.98
N LEU A 103 -2.99 -15.11 10.00
CA LEU A 103 -3.16 -13.71 9.62
C LEU A 103 -3.58 -13.58 8.15
N LEU A 104 -2.94 -14.31 7.23
CA LEU A 104 -3.30 -14.29 5.80
C LEU A 104 -4.76 -14.70 5.59
N ASN A 105 -5.19 -15.79 6.24
CA ASN A 105 -6.56 -16.26 6.16
C ASN A 105 -7.55 -15.23 6.73
N ASP A 106 -7.25 -14.66 7.88
CA ASP A 106 -8.11 -13.68 8.53
C ASP A 106 -8.25 -12.39 7.70
N ILE A 107 -7.18 -11.91 7.06
CA ILE A 107 -7.26 -10.73 6.18
C ILE A 107 -7.97 -11.05 4.86
N SER A 108 -7.83 -12.26 4.33
CA SER A 108 -8.48 -12.68 3.07
C SER A 108 -10.00 -12.82 3.25
N LEU A 109 -10.43 -13.21 4.45
CA LEU A 109 -11.84 -13.34 4.82
C LEU A 109 -12.43 -12.05 5.42
N GLY A 110 -11.70 -10.93 5.39
CA GLY A 110 -12.12 -9.66 6.00
C GLY A 110 -12.46 -9.76 7.50
N LYS A 111 -11.89 -10.74 8.20
CA LYS A 111 -12.05 -10.90 9.66
C LYS A 111 -11.09 -10.00 10.42
N ASN A 112 -10.04 -9.53 9.75
CA ASN A 112 -8.97 -8.81 10.40
C ASN A 112 -8.25 -7.81 9.48
N ILE A 113 -7.56 -6.86 10.10
CA ILE A 113 -6.72 -5.84 9.47
C ILE A 113 -5.30 -5.97 10.03
N VAL A 114 -4.30 -5.97 9.16
CA VAL A 114 -2.88 -6.01 9.56
C VAL A 114 -2.17 -4.81 8.95
N SER A 115 -1.49 -4.03 9.77
CA SER A 115 -0.79 -2.83 9.31
C SER A 115 0.72 -3.07 9.20
N MET A 116 1.36 -2.48 8.20
CA MET A 116 2.82 -2.58 8.01
C MET A 116 3.52 -1.32 8.52
N GLY A 117 4.51 -1.49 9.40
CA GLY A 117 5.33 -0.43 9.96
C GLY A 117 6.74 -0.41 9.37
N VAL A 118 6.94 0.36 8.31
CA VAL A 118 8.27 0.60 7.71
C VAL A 118 8.80 1.98 8.10
N SER A 119 8.01 3.01 7.79
CA SER A 119 8.39 4.43 7.84
C SER A 119 8.68 4.95 9.23
N GLU A 120 9.70 5.81 9.34
CA GLU A 120 10.13 6.46 10.58
C GLU A 120 10.48 7.93 10.33
N THR A 121 10.49 8.74 11.39
CA THR A 121 11.02 10.10 11.28
C THR A 121 12.48 10.05 10.80
N GLY A 122 12.78 10.73 9.69
CA GLY A 122 14.14 10.78 9.13
C GLY A 122 14.51 9.64 8.16
N TRP A 123 13.65 8.66 7.90
CA TRP A 123 14.01 7.51 7.04
C TRP A 123 14.23 7.89 5.57
N LYS A 124 13.57 8.95 5.08
CA LYS A 124 13.72 9.50 3.72
C LYS A 124 13.56 8.47 2.60
N GLY A 125 12.71 7.45 2.80
CA GLY A 125 12.52 6.37 1.82
C GLY A 125 13.69 5.39 1.70
N ARG A 126 14.63 5.37 2.65
CA ARG A 126 15.81 4.49 2.64
C ARG A 126 15.78 3.56 3.83
N ILE A 127 15.76 2.26 3.56
CA ILE A 127 15.70 1.23 4.61
C ILE A 127 16.93 1.30 5.54
N SER A 128 18.10 1.68 5.01
CA SER A 128 19.34 1.87 5.78
C SER A 128 19.24 2.91 6.90
N ASN A 129 18.22 3.78 6.85
CA ASN A 129 18.00 4.83 7.84
C ASN A 129 17.01 4.41 8.95
N ILE A 130 16.48 3.19 8.91
CA ILE A 130 15.61 2.64 9.95
C ILE A 130 16.42 2.44 11.23
N LEU A 131 15.90 2.97 12.34
CA LEU A 131 16.49 2.90 13.68
C LEU A 131 15.78 1.90 14.59
N THR A 132 14.50 1.57 14.31
CA THR A 132 13.81 0.46 14.99
C THR A 132 14.69 -0.78 14.91
N ASN A 133 14.95 -1.41 16.06
CA ASN A 133 15.86 -2.53 16.17
C ASN A 133 15.36 -3.52 17.22
N TYR A 134 15.93 -4.71 17.19
CA TYR A 134 15.68 -5.69 18.23
C TYR A 134 16.95 -6.45 18.61
N ARG A 135 16.92 -7.04 19.80
CA ARG A 135 17.91 -8.01 20.28
C ARG A 135 17.21 -9.25 20.82
N ILE A 136 17.97 -10.33 20.96
CA ILE A 136 17.47 -11.56 21.59
C ILE A 136 18.06 -11.66 22.99
N GLU A 137 17.20 -11.68 24.01
CA GLU A 137 17.57 -11.84 25.42
C GLU A 137 16.66 -12.87 26.07
N ASN A 138 17.22 -13.85 26.79
CA ASN A 138 16.47 -14.88 27.51
C ASN A 138 15.38 -15.56 26.65
N GLU A 139 15.74 -15.94 25.41
CA GLU A 139 14.81 -16.54 24.44
C GLU A 139 13.59 -15.68 24.10
N ARG A 140 13.77 -14.35 24.13
CA ARG A 140 12.73 -13.38 23.75
C ARG A 140 13.31 -12.31 22.83
N ILE A 141 12.44 -11.77 21.99
CA ILE A 141 12.72 -10.58 21.21
C ILE A 141 12.50 -9.37 22.11
N ILE A 142 13.51 -8.51 22.23
CA ILE A 142 13.38 -7.22 22.90
C ILE A 142 13.43 -6.13 21.82
N LEU A 143 12.30 -5.51 21.55
CA LEU A 143 12.06 -4.61 20.43
C LEU A 143 11.99 -3.15 20.90
N ASN A 144 12.82 -2.30 20.29
CA ASN A 144 12.74 -0.84 20.43
C ASN A 144 12.26 -0.25 19.11
N LEU A 145 11.15 0.49 19.13
CA LEU A 145 10.51 0.96 17.90
C LEU A 145 9.99 2.39 17.99
N SER A 146 10.07 3.08 16.86
CA SER A 146 9.43 4.37 16.62
C SER A 146 8.98 4.43 15.17
N LYS A 147 7.73 4.05 14.91
CA LYS A 147 7.14 3.98 13.57
C LYS A 147 6.11 5.08 13.34
N SER A 148 5.96 5.48 12.08
CA SER A 148 5.05 6.54 11.65
C SER A 148 4.34 6.16 10.36
N PHE A 149 3.15 6.72 10.11
CA PHE A 149 2.36 6.51 8.89
C PHE A 149 2.02 5.03 8.63
N LEU A 150 1.57 4.31 9.68
CA LEU A 150 1.09 2.94 9.53
C LEU A 150 -0.35 2.95 9.00
N THR A 151 -0.52 2.77 7.69
CA THR A 151 -1.83 2.68 7.03
C THR A 151 -2.65 1.51 7.59
N ASN A 152 -3.96 1.72 7.74
CA ASN A 152 -4.92 0.85 8.43
C ASN A 152 -4.67 0.69 9.94
N GLY A 153 -3.76 1.47 10.52
CA GLY A 153 -3.28 1.30 11.90
C GLY A 153 -4.33 1.59 12.98
N ALA A 154 -5.39 2.36 12.68
CA ALA A 154 -6.41 2.66 13.69
C ALA A 154 -7.28 1.44 14.02
N ASN A 155 -7.52 0.55 13.05
CA ASN A 155 -8.48 -0.57 13.18
C ASN A 155 -7.82 -1.96 13.05
N CYS A 156 -6.49 -2.03 12.94
CA CYS A 156 -5.76 -3.30 12.85
C CYS A 156 -5.77 -4.09 14.15
N SER A 157 -5.63 -5.42 14.08
CA SER A 157 -5.38 -6.25 15.28
C SER A 157 -3.89 -6.35 15.63
N GLY A 158 -3.01 -5.95 14.73
CA GLY A 158 -1.58 -6.09 14.90
C GLY A 158 -0.80 -5.51 13.74
N PHE A 159 0.52 -5.55 13.90
CA PHE A 159 1.47 -4.85 13.07
C PHE A 159 2.56 -5.79 12.58
N LEU A 160 2.99 -5.60 11.33
CA LEU A 160 4.21 -6.17 10.79
C LEU A 160 5.28 -5.07 10.83
N ILE A 161 6.22 -5.17 11.77
CA ILE A 161 7.22 -4.15 12.05
C ILE A 161 8.54 -4.52 11.38
N VAL A 162 9.04 -3.66 10.50
CA VAL A 162 10.39 -3.79 9.95
C VAL A 162 11.39 -3.29 10.99
N ALA A 163 12.28 -4.17 11.43
CA ALA A 163 13.28 -3.85 12.45
C ALA A 163 14.67 -4.27 11.98
N LYS A 164 15.67 -3.45 12.31
CA LYS A 164 17.08 -3.77 12.11
C LYS A 164 17.48 -4.93 13.03
N SER A 165 18.03 -5.98 12.44
CA SER A 165 18.48 -7.17 13.16
C SER A 165 19.87 -6.97 13.77
N PRO A 166 20.27 -7.81 14.76
CA PRO A 166 21.65 -7.85 15.26
C PRO A 166 22.71 -8.15 14.20
N SER A 167 22.28 -8.67 13.04
CA SER A 167 23.14 -9.02 11.92
C SER A 167 23.11 -7.98 10.80
N GLU A 168 22.63 -6.77 11.10
CA GLU A 168 22.59 -5.64 10.18
C GLU A 168 21.71 -5.86 8.93
N THR A 169 20.75 -6.79 9.00
CA THR A 169 19.65 -6.95 8.04
C THR A 169 18.39 -6.24 8.56
N PHE A 170 17.35 -6.17 7.74
CA PHE A 170 16.03 -5.70 8.16
C PHE A 170 15.02 -6.85 8.13
N ASP A 171 14.51 -7.23 9.30
CA ASP A 171 13.62 -8.38 9.46
C ASP A 171 12.20 -7.89 9.86
N ILE A 172 11.22 -8.78 9.84
CA ILE A 172 9.82 -8.46 10.15
C ILE A 172 9.40 -9.19 11.42
N ILE A 173 8.90 -8.40 12.37
CA ILE A 173 8.33 -8.86 13.63
C ILE A 173 6.82 -8.60 13.63
N TYR A 174 6.02 -9.63 13.90
CA TYR A 174 4.61 -9.46 14.21
C TYR A 174 4.43 -8.94 15.63
N LEU A 175 3.76 -7.80 15.77
CA LEU A 175 3.47 -7.13 17.03
C LEU A 175 1.95 -7.04 17.21
N PRO A 176 1.35 -7.81 18.14
CA PRO A 176 -0.07 -7.64 18.50
C PRO A 176 -0.37 -6.20 18.93
N ARG A 177 -1.55 -5.69 18.58
CA ARG A 177 -1.94 -4.29 18.88
C ARG A 177 -1.93 -4.00 20.38
N ASP A 178 -2.35 -4.97 21.17
CA ASP A 178 -2.52 -4.90 22.63
C ASP A 178 -1.25 -5.31 23.40
N SER A 179 -0.09 -5.30 22.74
CA SER A 179 1.19 -5.60 23.40
C SER A 179 1.48 -4.60 24.53
N GLU A 180 1.84 -5.12 25.69
CA GLU A 180 2.20 -4.31 26.86
C GLU A 180 3.36 -3.35 26.54
N GLY A 181 3.22 -2.08 26.94
CA GLY A 181 4.23 -1.04 26.72
C GLY A 181 4.21 -0.38 25.33
N LEU A 182 3.34 -0.84 24.41
CA LEU A 182 3.16 -0.21 23.11
C LEU A 182 2.32 1.07 23.23
N ASP A 183 2.91 2.20 22.87
CA ASP A 183 2.19 3.47 22.69
C ASP A 183 1.71 3.59 21.23
N LEU A 184 0.41 3.87 21.07
CA LEU A 184 -0.27 3.96 19.78
C LEU A 184 -1.01 5.29 19.69
N GLU A 185 -0.60 6.13 18.75
CA GLU A 185 -1.21 7.42 18.45
C GLU A 185 -1.92 7.35 17.10
N ILE A 186 -3.25 7.49 17.07
CA ILE A 186 -4.03 7.60 15.84
C ILE A 186 -3.98 9.05 15.34
N PHE A 187 -3.75 9.25 14.05
CA PHE A 187 -3.82 10.57 13.42
C PHE A 187 -4.45 10.47 12.04
N ASP A 188 -4.96 11.60 11.56
CA ASP A 188 -5.67 11.69 10.30
C ASP A 188 -4.85 12.47 9.26
N LEU A 189 -4.99 12.09 7.99
CA LEU A 189 -4.49 12.84 6.85
C LEU A 189 -5.59 13.72 6.28
N GLU A 190 -5.21 14.72 5.48
CA GLU A 190 -6.18 15.60 4.81
C GLU A 190 -6.91 14.90 3.66
N TYR A 191 -6.26 13.93 3.04
CA TYR A 191 -6.73 13.10 1.92
C TYR A 191 -6.82 11.63 2.33
N ALA A 192 -7.64 10.86 1.61
CA ALA A 192 -7.82 9.41 1.78
C ALA A 192 -8.12 9.01 3.22
N LYS A 193 -9.03 9.74 3.88
CA LYS A 193 -9.29 9.63 5.32
C LYS A 193 -9.75 8.23 5.77
N GLU A 194 -10.39 7.48 4.88
CA GLU A 194 -10.82 6.11 5.14
C GLU A 194 -9.65 5.12 5.30
N ALA A 195 -8.48 5.44 4.73
CA ALA A 195 -7.23 4.76 5.05
C ALA A 195 -6.67 5.36 6.35
N THR A 196 -7.07 4.79 7.48
CA THR A 196 -6.67 5.31 8.80
C THR A 196 -5.17 5.14 9.04
N HIS A 197 -4.56 5.98 9.88
CA HIS A 197 -3.12 5.90 10.18
C HIS A 197 -2.85 5.93 11.68
N CYS A 198 -1.73 5.33 12.09
CA CYS A 198 -1.20 5.52 13.43
C CYS A 198 0.33 5.72 13.43
N ARG A 199 0.84 6.18 14.57
CA ARG A 199 2.25 6.11 14.97
C ARG A 199 2.38 5.13 16.11
N LEU A 200 3.53 4.50 16.21
CA LEU A 200 3.86 3.57 17.28
C LEU A 200 5.16 3.97 17.96
N LYS A 201 5.21 3.87 19.28
CA LYS A 201 6.44 3.95 20.06
C LYS A 201 6.47 2.83 21.08
N GLY A 202 7.65 2.28 21.34
CA GLY A 202 7.82 1.25 22.35
C GLY A 202 9.29 1.09 22.68
N ASN A 203 9.58 0.95 23.97
CA ASN A 203 10.92 0.70 24.47
C ASN A 203 10.93 -0.66 25.14
N ASP A 204 11.89 -1.50 24.75
CA ASP A 204 12.09 -2.85 25.26
C ASP A 204 10.83 -3.73 25.31
N LEU A 205 10.01 -3.67 24.25
CA LEU A 205 8.84 -4.54 24.12
C LEU A 205 9.28 -6.00 24.03
N SER A 206 8.76 -6.84 24.92
CA SER A 206 9.21 -8.22 25.09
C SER A 206 8.26 -9.21 24.40
N LEU A 207 8.70 -9.80 23.30
CA LEU A 207 7.90 -10.70 22.46
C LEU A 207 8.50 -12.13 22.41
N PRO A 208 7.66 -13.17 22.23
CA PRO A 208 8.14 -14.52 21.92
C PRO A 208 8.96 -14.59 20.61
N LEU A 209 9.88 -15.55 20.49
CA LEU A 209 10.69 -15.71 19.27
C LEU A 209 9.87 -15.99 18.00
N LYS A 210 8.73 -16.70 18.12
CA LYS A 210 7.79 -16.94 17.02
C LYS A 210 7.24 -15.67 16.36
N ASN A 211 7.37 -14.52 17.02
CA ASN A 211 6.94 -13.24 16.46
C ASN A 211 7.93 -12.70 15.42
N LEU A 212 9.17 -13.19 15.34
CA LEU A 212 10.04 -12.94 14.20
C LEU A 212 9.57 -13.84 13.05
N ILE A 213 8.90 -13.27 12.05
CA ILE A 213 8.18 -14.08 11.05
C ILE A 213 8.81 -14.06 9.65
N PHE A 214 9.69 -13.10 9.35
CA PHE A 214 10.32 -13.02 8.03
C PHE A 214 11.67 -12.31 8.13
N LEU A 215 12.68 -12.83 7.45
CA LEU A 215 14.04 -12.29 7.51
C LEU A 215 14.37 -11.46 6.27
N ASN A 216 15.26 -10.48 6.42
CA ASN A 216 15.92 -9.78 5.32
C ASN A 216 14.93 -9.21 4.27
N TYR A 217 13.92 -8.50 4.76
CA TYR A 217 12.89 -7.76 4.02
C TYR A 217 13.46 -6.82 2.96
N GLN A 218 14.66 -6.26 3.16
CA GLN A 218 15.30 -5.33 2.24
C GLN A 218 15.43 -5.88 0.80
N ASN A 219 15.51 -7.21 0.63
CA ASN A 219 15.59 -7.87 -0.68
C ASN A 219 14.26 -7.83 -1.46
N PHE A 220 13.14 -7.64 -0.75
CA PHE A 220 11.79 -7.66 -1.29
C PHE A 220 11.10 -6.29 -1.24
N ALA A 221 11.61 -5.38 -0.41
CA ALA A 221 11.06 -4.03 -0.25
C ALA A 221 10.86 -3.28 -1.59
N PRO A 222 11.79 -3.32 -2.57
CA PRO A 222 11.56 -2.66 -3.85
C PRO A 222 10.40 -3.26 -4.65
N ASP A 223 10.29 -4.58 -4.75
CA ASP A 223 9.19 -5.25 -5.47
C ASP A 223 7.83 -4.97 -4.83
N ILE A 224 7.77 -5.01 -3.50
CA ILE A 224 6.56 -4.72 -2.72
C ILE A 224 6.13 -3.27 -2.94
N HIS A 225 7.05 -2.32 -2.79
CA HIS A 225 6.75 -0.90 -2.97
C HIS A 225 6.34 -0.57 -4.41
N LEU A 226 7.01 -1.15 -5.42
CA LEU A 226 6.64 -0.94 -6.81
C LEU A 226 5.28 -1.56 -7.16
N SER A 227 4.93 -2.69 -6.54
CA SER A 227 3.60 -3.30 -6.67
C SER A 227 2.52 -2.41 -6.07
N GLU A 228 2.78 -1.84 -4.89
CA GLU A 228 1.90 -0.85 -4.25
C GLU A 228 1.69 0.39 -5.13
N MET A 229 2.77 0.94 -5.70
CA MET A 229 2.69 2.08 -6.63
C MET A 229 1.93 1.74 -7.91
N LEU A 230 2.00 0.49 -8.38
CA LEU A 230 1.20 0.06 -9.53
C LEU A 230 -0.29 0.11 -9.21
N SER A 231 -0.70 -0.32 -8.02
CA SER A 231 -2.08 -0.18 -7.56
C SER A 231 -2.49 1.28 -7.34
N ALA A 232 -1.60 2.12 -6.81
CA ALA A 232 -1.84 3.56 -6.70
C ALA A 232 -2.08 4.20 -8.08
N SER A 233 -1.34 3.78 -9.10
CA SER A 233 -1.56 4.25 -10.47
C SER A 233 -2.89 3.78 -11.07
N ALA A 234 -3.36 2.56 -10.73
CA ALA A 234 -4.66 2.07 -11.16
C ALA A 234 -5.80 2.88 -10.52
N LEU A 235 -5.67 3.17 -9.22
CA LEU A 235 -6.62 3.98 -8.47
C LEU A 235 -6.68 5.41 -9.02
N PHE A 236 -5.52 5.99 -9.32
CA PHE A 236 -5.40 7.29 -9.96
C PHE A 236 -6.13 7.33 -11.30
N CYS A 237 -5.92 6.33 -12.16
CA CYS A 237 -6.61 6.24 -13.45
C CYS A 237 -8.14 6.27 -13.29
N GLY A 238 -8.68 5.56 -12.30
CA GLY A 238 -10.11 5.60 -12.00
C GLY A 238 -10.60 6.96 -11.50
N TYR A 239 -9.77 7.64 -10.71
CA TYR A 239 -10.09 8.97 -10.19
C TYR A 239 -10.08 10.05 -11.27
N VAL A 240 -9.11 9.98 -12.19
CA VAL A 240 -9.07 10.84 -13.39
C VAL A 240 -10.36 10.71 -14.18
N ASP A 241 -10.86 9.49 -14.35
CA ASP A 241 -12.10 9.19 -15.04
C ASP A 241 -13.32 9.87 -14.38
N LEU A 242 -13.36 9.89 -13.04
CA LEU A 242 -14.38 10.60 -12.26
C LEU A 242 -14.26 12.12 -12.43
N ILE A 243 -13.05 12.67 -12.33
CA ILE A 243 -12.79 14.11 -12.45
C ILE A 243 -13.25 14.60 -13.82
N VAL A 244 -12.80 13.97 -14.90
CA VAL A 244 -13.16 14.38 -16.27
C VAL A 244 -14.68 14.33 -16.49
N LYS A 245 -15.35 13.24 -16.07
CA LYS A 245 -16.81 13.11 -16.20
C LYS A 245 -17.56 14.19 -15.42
N THR A 246 -17.07 14.53 -14.23
CA THR A 246 -17.69 15.57 -13.38
C THR A 246 -17.48 16.95 -13.98
N LEU A 247 -16.26 17.28 -14.42
CA LEU A 247 -15.97 18.55 -15.08
C LEU A 247 -16.82 18.73 -16.35
N LEU A 248 -16.89 17.74 -17.23
CA LEU A 248 -17.72 17.80 -18.45
C LEU A 248 -19.21 17.96 -18.16
N LYS A 249 -19.69 17.45 -17.01
CA LYS A 249 -21.09 17.55 -16.61
C LYS A 249 -21.42 18.90 -15.97
N GLU A 250 -20.55 19.41 -15.11
CA GLU A 250 -20.83 20.57 -14.26
C GLU A 250 -20.31 21.89 -14.83
N LYS A 251 -19.37 21.85 -15.77
CA LYS A 251 -18.74 23.04 -16.36
C LYS A 251 -19.08 23.13 -17.84
N LYS A 252 -19.59 24.30 -18.25
CA LYS A 252 -20.06 24.54 -19.62
C LYS A 252 -18.94 24.82 -20.62
N ASP A 253 -17.78 25.28 -20.15
CA ASP A 253 -16.70 25.80 -20.99
C ASP A 253 -15.43 24.92 -20.96
N ILE A 254 -15.57 23.62 -20.69
CA ILE A 254 -14.46 22.67 -20.72
C ILE A 254 -14.06 22.41 -22.18
N ASP A 255 -12.78 22.58 -22.50
CA ASP A 255 -12.25 22.19 -23.82
C ASP A 255 -12.28 20.65 -23.95
N PRO A 256 -13.14 20.08 -24.81
CA PRO A 256 -13.23 18.64 -24.98
C PRO A 256 -11.94 18.02 -25.53
N ARG A 257 -11.08 18.80 -26.18
CA ARG A 257 -9.78 18.33 -26.69
C ARG A 257 -8.79 18.06 -25.56
N ILE A 258 -8.79 18.90 -24.54
CA ILE A 258 -7.93 18.71 -23.35
C ILE A 258 -8.46 17.53 -22.54
N ALA A 259 -9.77 17.43 -22.35
CA ALA A 259 -10.40 16.26 -21.72
C ALA A 259 -10.06 14.96 -22.46
N GLY A 260 -10.09 14.97 -23.80
CA GLY A 260 -9.66 13.84 -24.63
C GLY A 260 -8.20 13.43 -24.39
N LYS A 261 -7.26 14.39 -24.36
CA LYS A 261 -5.83 14.12 -24.08
C LYS A 261 -5.62 13.47 -22.70
N ILE A 262 -6.35 13.94 -21.69
CA ILE A 262 -6.30 13.37 -20.34
C ILE A 262 -6.72 11.90 -20.36
N LEU A 263 -7.85 11.60 -21.01
CA LEU A 263 -8.36 10.24 -21.12
C LEU A 263 -7.43 9.33 -21.94
N ASP A 264 -6.82 9.83 -23.01
CA ASP A 264 -5.88 9.06 -23.82
C ASP A 264 -4.65 8.64 -23.00
N ILE A 265 -4.02 9.58 -22.28
CA ILE A 265 -2.86 9.27 -21.42
C ILE A 265 -3.25 8.36 -20.26
N GLN A 266 -4.42 8.60 -19.65
CA GLN A 266 -4.95 7.75 -18.59
C GLN A 266 -5.16 6.30 -19.08
N GLN A 267 -5.74 6.11 -20.27
CA GLN A 267 -5.98 4.79 -20.85
C GLN A 267 -4.68 4.10 -21.24
N LEU A 268 -3.69 4.83 -21.77
CA LEU A 268 -2.36 4.28 -22.05
C LEU A 268 -1.69 3.77 -20.77
N LEU A 269 -1.71 4.56 -19.69
CA LEU A 269 -1.20 4.13 -18.38
C LEU A 269 -1.96 2.89 -17.88
N TYR A 270 -3.29 2.92 -17.92
CA TYR A 270 -4.12 1.81 -17.43
C TYR A 270 -3.90 0.51 -18.21
N SER A 271 -3.81 0.60 -19.55
CA SER A 271 -3.45 -0.54 -20.39
C SER A 271 -2.09 -1.13 -20.00
N LYS A 272 -1.10 -0.28 -19.71
CA LYS A 272 0.22 -0.71 -19.23
C LYS A 272 0.15 -1.38 -17.86
N ILE A 273 -0.68 -0.88 -16.95
CA ILE A 273 -0.92 -1.50 -15.64
C ILE A 273 -1.46 -2.92 -15.81
N LEU A 274 -2.48 -3.11 -16.65
CA LEU A 274 -3.06 -4.44 -16.90
C LEU A 274 -2.06 -5.38 -17.58
N GLU A 275 -1.23 -4.89 -18.51
CA GLU A 275 -0.12 -5.66 -19.09
C GLU A 275 0.85 -6.18 -18.03
N ILE A 276 1.30 -5.32 -17.12
CA ILE A 276 2.22 -5.70 -16.03
C ILE A 276 1.54 -6.68 -15.07
N SER A 277 0.25 -6.45 -14.77
CA SER A 277 -0.53 -7.32 -13.89
C SER A 277 -0.65 -8.74 -14.44
N ARG A 278 -0.95 -8.87 -15.74
CA ARG A 278 -0.96 -10.17 -16.44
C ARG A 278 0.39 -10.86 -16.43
N LYS A 279 1.49 -10.10 -16.51
CA LYS A 279 2.85 -10.68 -16.39
C LYS A 279 3.08 -11.25 -15.00
N LYS A 280 2.68 -10.52 -13.95
CA LYS A 280 2.77 -10.99 -12.55
C LYS A 280 1.91 -12.23 -12.30
N ASP A 281 0.72 -12.30 -12.90
CA ASP A 281 -0.16 -13.48 -12.79
C ASP A 281 0.43 -14.73 -13.46
N ARG A 282 1.16 -14.56 -14.57
CA ARG A 282 1.72 -15.67 -15.36
C ARG A 282 3.10 -16.13 -14.92
N ASN A 283 3.84 -15.27 -14.21
CA ASN A 283 5.22 -15.55 -13.80
C ASN A 283 5.39 -15.27 -12.30
N PRO A 284 5.45 -16.31 -11.45
CA PRO A 284 5.67 -16.17 -10.00
C PRO A 284 6.98 -15.48 -9.63
N ASP A 285 7.99 -15.58 -10.50
CA ASP A 285 9.33 -15.00 -10.30
C ASP A 285 9.46 -13.58 -10.84
N PHE A 286 8.39 -13.04 -11.45
CA PHE A 286 8.40 -11.70 -12.01
C PHE A 286 8.67 -10.64 -10.93
N ARG A 287 9.66 -9.79 -11.18
CA ARG A 287 10.03 -8.66 -10.32
C ARG A 287 9.61 -7.34 -10.94
N MET A 288 8.91 -6.51 -10.18
CA MET A 288 8.47 -5.18 -10.66
C MET A 288 9.62 -4.29 -11.11
N GLU A 289 10.82 -4.49 -10.57
CA GLU A 289 12.04 -3.78 -10.98
C GLU A 289 12.40 -3.97 -12.47
N GLU A 290 11.96 -5.06 -13.10
CA GLU A 290 12.26 -5.36 -14.52
C GLU A 290 11.51 -4.43 -15.48
N VAL A 291 10.30 -4.01 -15.11
CA VAL A 291 9.43 -3.17 -15.96
C VAL A 291 9.48 -1.70 -15.58
N HIS A 292 9.89 -1.39 -14.35
CA HIS A 292 9.97 -0.03 -13.85
C HIS A 292 11.07 0.83 -14.54
N PRO A 293 10.84 2.13 -14.82
CA PRO A 293 9.59 2.86 -14.69
C PRO A 293 8.62 2.51 -15.82
N TYR A 294 7.32 2.59 -15.51
CA TYR A 294 6.23 2.27 -16.44
C TYR A 294 5.38 3.50 -16.81
N GLY A 295 5.88 4.71 -16.54
CA GLY A 295 5.30 5.98 -17.02
C GLY A 295 4.28 6.63 -16.10
N TYR A 296 4.09 6.13 -14.88
CA TYR A 296 3.14 6.71 -13.93
C TYR A 296 3.51 8.16 -13.56
N GLU A 297 4.78 8.46 -13.31
CA GLU A 297 5.22 9.82 -12.99
C GLU A 297 4.87 10.83 -14.09
N THR A 298 5.19 10.49 -15.34
CA THR A 298 4.91 11.34 -16.50
C THR A 298 3.42 11.53 -16.72
N ALA A 299 2.63 10.46 -16.59
CA ALA A 299 1.18 10.54 -16.74
C ALA A 299 0.55 11.42 -15.66
N LEU A 300 0.98 11.28 -14.40
CA LEU A 300 0.51 12.09 -13.28
C LEU A 300 0.79 13.59 -13.53
N ASP A 301 2.02 13.94 -13.89
CA ASP A 301 2.42 15.33 -14.15
C ASP A 301 1.65 15.95 -15.33
N LEU A 302 1.53 15.22 -16.44
CA LEU A 302 0.79 15.69 -17.63
C LEU A 302 -0.69 15.87 -17.33
N ILE A 303 -1.33 14.87 -16.72
CA ILE A 303 -2.77 14.90 -16.44
C ILE A 303 -3.11 16.05 -15.50
N TYR A 304 -2.31 16.29 -14.46
CA TYR A 304 -2.56 17.41 -13.57
C TYR A 304 -2.36 18.76 -14.25
N SER A 305 -1.30 18.91 -15.05
CA SER A 305 -1.08 20.12 -15.85
C SER A 305 -2.32 20.42 -16.71
N TRP A 306 -2.87 19.40 -17.36
CA TRP A 306 -4.07 19.56 -18.18
C TRP A 306 -5.35 19.77 -17.37
N PHE A 307 -5.46 19.19 -16.17
CA PHE A 307 -6.55 19.57 -15.26
C PHE A 307 -6.47 21.04 -14.87
N THR A 308 -5.27 21.58 -14.64
CA THR A 308 -5.09 23.00 -14.34
C THR A 308 -5.33 23.93 -15.54
N ASP A 309 -5.28 23.39 -16.76
CA ASP A 309 -5.74 24.11 -17.96
C ASP A 309 -7.27 24.13 -18.08
N LEU A 310 -7.97 23.15 -17.47
CA LEU A 310 -9.43 23.05 -17.48
C LEU A 310 -10.10 23.83 -16.35
N VAL A 311 -9.52 23.81 -15.14
CA VAL A 311 -10.02 24.47 -13.94
C VAL A 311 -8.85 24.94 -13.07
N SER A 312 -9.06 25.96 -12.23
CA SER A 312 -7.98 26.40 -11.33
C SER A 312 -7.59 25.29 -10.34
N GLY A 313 -6.32 25.24 -9.92
CA GLY A 313 -5.86 24.26 -8.94
C GLY A 313 -6.60 24.30 -7.60
N VAL A 314 -7.00 25.49 -7.14
CA VAL A 314 -7.81 25.68 -5.92
C VAL A 314 -9.19 25.04 -6.07
N GLU A 315 -9.83 25.29 -7.21
CA GLU A 315 -11.13 24.70 -7.52
C GLU A 315 -11.05 23.18 -7.66
N LEU A 316 -10.01 22.68 -8.33
CA LEU A 316 -9.75 21.25 -8.46
C LEU A 316 -9.60 20.58 -7.09
N SER A 317 -8.81 21.15 -6.17
CA SER A 317 -8.64 20.62 -4.82
C SER A 317 -9.91 20.72 -3.96
N ASN A 318 -10.75 21.73 -4.17
CA ASN A 318 -12.02 21.85 -3.44
C ASN A 318 -13.05 20.80 -3.92
N MET A 319 -13.11 20.54 -5.22
CA MET A 319 -14.02 19.53 -5.79
C MET A 319 -13.51 18.10 -5.55
N PHE A 320 -12.18 17.92 -5.56
CA PHE A 320 -11.49 16.63 -5.55
C PHE A 320 -10.35 16.65 -4.53
N PRO A 321 -10.65 16.67 -3.22
CA PRO A 321 -9.65 16.86 -2.16
C PRO A 321 -8.57 15.76 -2.14
N ASP A 322 -8.91 14.55 -2.60
CA ASP A 322 -7.98 13.43 -2.64
C ASP A 322 -6.94 13.52 -3.75
N ILE A 323 -7.03 14.48 -4.68
CA ILE A 323 -6.04 14.62 -5.75
C ILE A 323 -4.63 14.92 -5.20
N GLY A 324 -4.57 15.59 -4.04
CA GLY A 324 -3.31 15.89 -3.35
C GLY A 324 -2.55 14.65 -2.89
N LEU A 325 -3.25 13.53 -2.66
CA LEU A 325 -2.63 12.26 -2.29
C LEU A 325 -1.59 11.84 -3.33
N PHE A 326 -1.96 11.81 -4.61
CA PHE A 326 -1.10 11.27 -5.67
C PHE A 326 0.19 12.08 -5.85
N TYR A 327 0.16 13.38 -5.49
CA TYR A 327 1.35 14.23 -5.40
C TYR A 327 2.19 14.01 -4.15
N SER A 328 1.57 13.64 -3.04
CA SER A 328 2.26 13.30 -1.79
C SER A 328 3.06 12.00 -1.92
N ILE A 329 2.53 11.04 -2.66
CA ILE A 329 3.16 9.75 -2.98
C ILE A 329 3.84 9.74 -4.36
N HIS A 330 4.13 10.92 -4.91
CA HIS A 330 4.65 11.06 -6.27
C HIS A 330 5.90 10.20 -6.48
N PRO A 331 5.92 9.28 -7.46
CA PRO A 331 6.98 8.29 -7.56
C PRO A 331 8.38 8.87 -7.76
N GLY A 332 8.51 9.96 -8.53
CA GLY A 332 9.78 10.68 -8.72
C GLY A 332 10.44 11.24 -7.44
N LYS A 333 9.68 11.33 -6.33
CA LYS A 333 10.21 11.75 -5.01
C LYS A 333 10.78 10.56 -4.21
N THR A 334 10.56 9.34 -4.66
CA THR A 334 11.01 8.13 -3.95
C THR A 334 12.43 7.70 -4.38
N PRO A 335 13.30 7.29 -3.44
CA PRO A 335 14.67 6.87 -3.77
C PRO A 335 14.74 5.66 -4.72
N ILE A 336 13.77 4.74 -4.64
CA ILE A 336 13.72 3.54 -5.48
C ILE A 336 13.54 3.92 -6.96
N TYR A 337 12.62 4.85 -7.25
CA TYR A 337 12.40 5.33 -8.61
C TYR A 337 13.65 6.01 -9.18
N GLN A 338 14.27 6.90 -8.41
CA GLN A 338 15.50 7.59 -8.83
C GLN A 338 16.64 6.60 -9.12
N LYS A 339 16.84 5.61 -8.26
CA LYS A 339 17.85 4.56 -8.45
C LYS A 339 17.61 3.75 -9.74
N ASN A 340 16.37 3.34 -9.99
CA ASN A 340 16.05 2.52 -11.15
C ASN A 340 16.12 3.30 -12.48
N ILE A 341 15.71 4.58 -12.48
CA ILE A 341 15.88 5.48 -13.64
C ILE A 341 17.37 5.61 -13.98
N LEU A 342 18.23 5.88 -12.99
CA LEU A 342 19.67 5.97 -13.20
C LEU A 342 20.27 4.66 -13.74
N LYS A 343 19.78 3.50 -13.27
CA LYS A 343 20.21 2.20 -13.79
C LYS A 343 19.88 2.03 -15.27
N LYS A 344 18.67 2.40 -15.71
CA LYS A 344 18.30 2.35 -17.13
C LYS A 344 19.09 3.32 -17.99
N ILE A 345 19.28 4.57 -17.52
CA ILE A 345 20.09 5.57 -18.23
C ILE A 345 21.52 5.05 -18.44
N ARG A 346 22.10 4.37 -17.44
CA ARG A 346 23.43 3.77 -17.55
C ARG A 346 23.48 2.57 -18.51
N ALA A 347 22.40 1.80 -18.64
CA ALA A 347 22.33 0.65 -19.55
C ALA A 347 22.13 1.05 -21.02
N LEU A 348 21.71 2.29 -21.28
CA LEU A 348 21.57 2.88 -22.62
C LEU A 348 22.87 3.55 -23.11
N ARG A 349 23.89 3.64 -22.25
CA ARG A 349 25.25 4.09 -22.58
C ARG A 349 26.14 2.86 -22.72
#